data_AF-A0A6J8BPX2-F1
#
_entry.id   AF-A0A6J8BPX2-F1
#
_cell.length_a   1.000
_cell.length_b   1.000
_cell.length_c   1.000
_cell.angle_alpha   90.00
_cell.angle_beta   90.00
_cell.angle_gamma   90.00
#
_symmetry.space_group_name_H-M   'P 1'
#
loop_
_entity.id
_entity.type
_entity.pdbx_description
1 polymer ?
#
loop_
_entity_poly.entity_id
_entity_poly.type
_entity_poly.pdbx_seq_one_letter_code
_entity_poly.pdbx_strand_id
1 'polypeptide(L)'
;MFLIDWSSPDCVLSCNSTLVGCGGICNGRYFHTVFPAFIHRKQLHINALELLCVMVCLKVWVSVLKGSKIVIYCDNSSTVTVLNSGACRNAFMQSCLREICFLTASHEFQVKERHLSGEANRVADMLSRWDMDPGISTDFLKQARINSWTEIELDDDLFHFTSSW
;
A
#
# COMPACT_ATOMS: atom_id res chain seq x y z
N MET A 1 -27.09 10.61 -7.05
CA MET A 1 -25.90 9.86 -6.61
C MET A 1 -25.46 8.99 -7.77
N PHE A 2 -24.46 9.42 -8.53
CA PHE A 2 -23.91 8.59 -9.61
C PHE A 2 -23.07 7.48 -8.96
N LEU A 3 -23.41 6.21 -9.23
CA LEU A 3 -22.59 5.08 -8.83
C LEU A 3 -21.26 5.19 -9.59
N ILE A 4 -20.15 5.36 -8.86
CA ILE A 4 -18.82 5.34 -9.45
C ILE A 4 -18.58 3.94 -10.01
N ASP A 5 -18.30 3.86 -11.31
CA ASP A 5 -17.94 2.61 -11.97
C ASP A 5 -16.48 2.27 -11.69
N TRP A 6 -16.27 1.15 -11.00
CA TRP A 6 -14.97 0.58 -10.64
C TRP A 6 -14.54 -0.57 -11.54
N SER A 7 -15.27 -0.86 -12.62
CA SER A 7 -14.89 -1.92 -13.58
C SER A 7 -13.65 -1.55 -14.40
N SER A 8 -13.44 -0.25 -14.63
CA SER A 8 -12.30 0.33 -15.35
C SER A 8 -11.59 1.36 -14.47
N PRO A 9 -10.65 0.93 -13.60
CA PRO A 9 -9.80 1.85 -12.85
C PRO A 9 -8.73 2.47 -13.76
N ASP A 10 -8.32 3.69 -13.44
CA ASP A 10 -7.25 4.40 -14.15
C ASP A 10 -5.86 3.93 -13.68
N CYS A 11 -5.77 3.48 -12.42
CA CYS A 11 -4.55 2.93 -11.83
C CYS A 11 -4.86 1.71 -10.96
N VAL A 12 -3.93 0.76 -10.98
CA VAL A 12 -3.97 -0.42 -10.11
C VAL A 12 -2.70 -0.45 -9.26
N LEU A 13 -2.91 -0.61 -7.97
CA LEU A 13 -1.85 -0.78 -6.98
C LEU A 13 -1.98 -2.14 -6.33
N SER A 14 -0.86 -2.79 -6.05
CA SER A 14 -0.80 -3.99 -5.23
C SER A 14 0.23 -3.76 -4.14
N CYS A 15 -0.14 -4.08 -2.90
CA CYS A 15 0.75 -3.93 -1.76
C CYS A 15 0.54 -5.01 -0.72
N ASN A 16 1.59 -5.25 0.07
CA ASN A 16 1.55 -6.18 1.18
C ASN A 16 2.49 -5.72 2.29
N SER A 17 2.26 -6.23 3.49
CA SER A 17 3.10 -6.01 4.65
C SER A 17 3.34 -7.32 5.40
N THR A 18 4.49 -7.38 6.05
CA THR A 18 4.79 -8.37 7.09
C THR A 18 4.90 -7.66 8.44
N LEU A 19 5.28 -8.36 9.50
CA LEU A 19 5.63 -7.70 10.77
C LEU A 19 6.97 -6.93 10.70
N VAL A 20 7.74 -7.10 9.61
CA VAL A 20 9.10 -6.57 9.47
C VAL A 20 9.20 -5.47 8.43
N GLY A 21 8.49 -5.61 7.31
CA GLY A 21 8.59 -4.67 6.21
C GLY A 21 7.32 -4.60 5.39
N CYS A 22 7.36 -3.78 4.35
CA CYS A 22 6.28 -3.65 3.41
C CYS A 22 6.80 -3.40 1.99
N GLY A 23 5.90 -3.60 1.03
CA GLY A 23 6.22 -3.46 -0.37
C GLY A 23 5.01 -3.15 -1.19
N GLY A 24 5.22 -2.44 -2.29
CA GLY A 24 4.15 -2.03 -3.19
C GLY A 24 4.63 -1.94 -4.63
N ILE A 25 3.69 -2.11 -5.56
CA ILE A 25 3.92 -1.95 -6.99
C ILE A 25 2.74 -1.21 -7.64
N CYS A 26 3.06 -0.25 -8.51
CA CYS A 26 2.11 0.51 -9.31
C CYS A 26 2.75 0.90 -10.64
N ASN A 27 2.07 0.62 -11.76
CA ASN A 27 2.52 0.98 -13.11
C ASN A 27 3.99 0.60 -13.42
N GLY A 28 4.39 -0.61 -13.02
CA GLY A 28 5.75 -1.12 -13.25
C GLY A 28 6.83 -0.43 -12.40
N ARG A 29 6.45 0.38 -11.41
CA ARG A 29 7.37 0.92 -10.43
C ARG A 29 7.08 0.29 -9.07
N TYR A 30 8.11 -0.11 -8.34
CA TYR A 30 7.96 -0.81 -7.08
C TYR A 30 8.86 -0.26 -6.00
N PHE A 31 8.53 -0.57 -4.75
CA PHE A 31 9.43 -0.42 -3.61
C PHE A 31 9.35 -1.64 -2.71
N HIS A 32 10.40 -1.86 -1.94
CA HIS A 32 10.39 -2.69 -0.74
C HIS A 32 11.15 -1.94 0.36
N THR A 33 10.77 -2.15 1.62
CA THR A 33 11.53 -1.60 2.74
C THR A 33 11.26 -2.35 4.03
N VAL A 34 12.25 -2.38 4.90
CA VAL A 34 12.06 -2.69 6.32
C VAL A 34 11.38 -1.49 6.97
N PHE A 35 10.47 -1.73 7.90
CA PHE A 35 9.83 -0.63 8.59
C PHE A 35 10.85 0.24 9.34
N PRO A 36 10.71 1.57 9.30
CA PRO A 36 11.54 2.45 10.11
C PRO A 36 11.44 2.10 11.60
N ALA A 37 12.51 2.34 12.35
CA ALA A 37 12.58 1.95 13.77
C ALA A 37 11.43 2.51 14.62
N PHE A 38 10.90 3.69 14.27
CA PHE A 38 9.77 4.30 14.98
C PHE A 38 8.42 3.62 14.71
N ILE A 39 8.26 2.94 13.56
CA ILE A 39 7.10 2.09 13.28
C ILE A 39 7.24 0.78 14.07
N HIS A 40 8.42 0.14 14.00
CA HIS A 40 8.69 -1.09 14.74
C HIS A 40 8.44 -0.98 16.24
N ARG A 41 8.88 0.12 16.87
CA ARG A 41 8.67 0.36 18.31
C ARG A 41 7.20 0.43 18.73
N LYS A 42 6.26 0.68 17.80
CA LYS A 42 4.82 0.71 18.10
C LYS A 42 4.22 -0.68 18.26
N GLN A 43 4.90 -1.75 17.83
CA GLN A 43 4.44 -3.14 17.93
C GLN A 43 3.01 -3.31 17.38
N LEU A 44 2.77 -2.76 16.19
CA LEU A 44 1.45 -2.74 15.57
C LEU A 44 1.04 -4.15 15.13
N HIS A 45 -0.27 -4.43 15.21
CA HIS A 45 -0.86 -5.63 14.63
C HIS A 45 -0.78 -5.60 13.10
N ILE A 46 -0.73 -6.77 12.44
CA ILE A 46 -0.55 -6.88 10.98
C ILE A 46 -1.57 -6.05 10.18
N ASN A 47 -2.86 -6.07 10.54
CA ASN A 47 -3.90 -5.24 9.91
C ASN A 47 -3.58 -3.74 9.91
N ALA A 48 -2.89 -3.23 10.94
CA ALA A 48 -2.50 -1.83 11.01
C ALA A 48 -1.28 -1.54 10.12
N LEU A 49 -0.34 -2.48 10.01
CA LEU A 49 0.85 -2.37 9.16
C LEU A 49 0.50 -2.44 7.67
N GLU A 50 -0.49 -3.24 7.28
CA GLU A 50 -0.98 -3.27 5.91
C GLU A 50 -1.76 -2.01 5.53
N LEU A 51 -2.62 -1.49 6.42
CA LEU A 51 -3.29 -0.20 6.16
C LEU A 51 -2.27 0.95 6.10
N LEU A 52 -1.22 0.89 6.92
CA LEU A 52 -0.06 1.79 6.81
C LEU A 52 0.64 1.63 5.46
N CYS A 53 0.84 0.40 4.99
CA CYS A 53 1.41 0.13 3.66
C CYS A 53 0.55 0.75 2.54
N VAL A 54 -0.77 0.61 2.61
CA VAL A 54 -1.70 1.30 1.69
C VAL A 54 -1.49 2.82 1.72
N MET A 55 -1.39 3.41 2.91
CA MET A 55 -1.14 4.85 3.06
C MET A 55 0.19 5.26 2.42
N VAL A 56 1.28 4.52 2.68
CA VAL A 56 2.62 4.79 2.11
C VAL A 56 2.59 4.70 0.59
N CYS A 57 1.98 3.63 0.05
CA CYS A 57 1.73 3.46 -1.37
C CYS A 57 1.05 4.70 -2.00
N LEU A 58 -0.02 5.20 -1.38
CA LEU A 58 -0.70 6.40 -1.88
C LEU A 58 0.18 7.65 -1.84
N LYS A 59 1.06 7.80 -0.84
CA LYS A 59 2.02 8.91 -0.77
C LYS A 59 3.10 8.81 -1.85
N VAL A 60 3.67 7.63 -2.03
CA VAL A 60 4.74 7.37 -3.03
C VAL A 60 4.28 7.75 -4.43
N TRP A 61 3.07 7.34 -4.80
CA TRP A 61 2.55 7.54 -6.16
C TRP A 61 1.59 8.72 -6.28
N VAL A 62 1.52 9.61 -5.29
CA VAL A 62 0.54 10.71 -5.25
C VAL A 62 0.49 11.54 -6.55
N SER A 63 1.64 11.79 -7.17
CA SER A 63 1.76 12.53 -8.44
C SER A 63 1.21 11.77 -9.64
N VAL A 64 1.30 10.43 -9.63
CA VAL A 64 0.76 9.55 -10.67
C VAL A 64 -0.74 9.32 -10.48
N LEU A 65 -1.19 9.32 -9.23
CA LEU A 65 -2.55 8.98 -8.82
C LEU A 65 -3.52 10.18 -8.90
N LYS A 66 -3.01 11.41 -8.99
CA LYS A 66 -3.81 12.64 -8.97
C LYS A 66 -4.96 12.58 -9.98
N GLY A 67 -6.18 12.93 -9.55
CA GLY A 67 -7.36 12.97 -10.42
C GLY A 67 -7.90 11.61 -10.88
N SER A 68 -7.38 10.49 -10.35
CA SER A 68 -7.63 9.15 -10.90
C SER A 68 -8.53 8.27 -10.01
N LYS A 69 -9.17 7.25 -10.58
CA LYS A 69 -9.81 6.14 -9.85
C LYS A 69 -8.83 4.99 -9.69
N ILE A 70 -8.59 4.60 -8.44
CA ILE A 70 -7.52 3.68 -8.08
C ILE A 70 -8.13 2.43 -7.47
N VAL A 71 -7.77 1.27 -7.99
CA VAL A 71 -8.04 -0.01 -7.34
C VAL A 71 -6.78 -0.47 -6.63
N ILE A 72 -6.92 -0.76 -5.34
CA ILE A 72 -5.83 -1.26 -4.49
C ILE A 72 -6.11 -2.73 -4.19
N TYR A 73 -5.16 -3.60 -4.50
CA TYR A 73 -5.20 -5.01 -4.16
C TYR A 73 -4.39 -5.30 -2.90
N CYS A 74 -5.03 -6.00 -1.96
CA CYS A 74 -4.44 -6.51 -0.73
C CYS A 74 -5.07 -7.88 -0.41
N ASP A 75 -4.35 -8.74 0.29
CA ASP A 75 -4.81 -10.06 0.72
C ASP A 75 -5.44 -10.07 2.12
N ASN A 76 -5.56 -8.91 2.76
CA ASN A 76 -6.19 -8.80 4.06
C ASN A 76 -7.58 -8.20 4.00
N SER A 77 -8.56 -9.03 4.33
CA SER A 77 -9.97 -8.66 4.35
C SER A 77 -10.31 -7.57 5.38
N SER A 78 -9.55 -7.44 6.46
CA SER A 78 -9.72 -6.38 7.46
C SER A 78 -9.34 -5.03 6.88
N THR A 79 -8.20 -4.93 6.19
CA THR A 79 -7.74 -3.71 5.52
C THR A 79 -8.77 -3.28 4.47
N VAL A 80 -9.20 -4.22 3.62
CA VAL A 80 -10.26 -4.03 2.61
C VAL A 80 -11.56 -3.50 3.23
N THR A 81 -11.99 -4.05 4.36
CA THR A 81 -13.22 -3.62 5.05
C THR A 81 -13.06 -2.21 5.61
N VAL A 82 -11.92 -1.93 6.24
CA VAL A 82 -11.65 -0.66 6.90
C VAL A 82 -11.51 0.47 5.89
N LEU A 83 -10.75 0.30 4.80
CA LEU A 83 -10.59 1.33 3.78
C LEU A 83 -11.92 1.64 3.08
N ASN A 84 -12.66 0.59 2.69
CA ASN A 84 -13.90 0.76 1.95
C ASN A 84 -15.06 1.31 2.78
N SER A 85 -15.08 1.05 4.08
CA SER A 85 -16.09 1.62 4.99
C SER A 85 -15.70 2.99 5.53
N GLY A 86 -14.41 3.33 5.51
CA GLY A 86 -13.88 4.56 6.10
C GLY A 86 -13.93 4.57 7.63
N ALA A 87 -14.13 3.42 8.29
CA ALA A 87 -14.32 3.36 9.73
C ALA A 87 -13.67 2.12 10.37
N CYS A 88 -13.08 2.31 11.55
CA CYS A 88 -12.61 1.23 12.42
C CYS A 88 -12.53 1.72 13.87
N ARG A 89 -12.30 0.80 14.83
CA ARG A 89 -12.13 1.14 16.26
C ARG A 89 -10.68 1.35 16.69
N ASN A 90 -9.72 0.89 15.89
CA ASN A 90 -8.31 0.98 16.22
C ASN A 90 -7.78 2.41 15.96
N ALA A 91 -7.24 3.06 16.98
CA ALA A 91 -6.82 4.47 16.90
C ALA A 91 -5.77 4.73 15.81
N PHE A 92 -4.77 3.84 15.68
CA PHE A 92 -3.73 3.99 14.66
C PHE A 92 -4.29 3.85 13.25
N MET A 93 -5.13 2.83 13.03
CA MET A 93 -5.81 2.66 11.74
C MET A 93 -6.73 3.84 11.41
N GLN A 94 -7.39 4.45 12.40
CA GLN A 94 -8.14 5.68 12.18
C GLN A 94 -7.25 6.86 11.76
N SER A 95 -6.05 7.00 12.34
CA SER A 95 -5.08 8.02 11.88
C SER A 95 -4.64 7.75 10.43
N CYS A 96 -4.41 6.49 10.04
CA CYS A 96 -4.17 6.13 8.64
C CYS A 96 -5.35 6.50 7.74
N LEU A 97 -6.59 6.22 8.14
CA LEU A 97 -7.78 6.60 7.36
C LEU A 97 -7.91 8.12 7.20
N ARG A 98 -7.62 8.89 8.25
CA ARG A 98 -7.64 10.36 8.18
C ARG A 98 -6.58 10.89 7.22
N GLU A 99 -5.37 10.33 7.25
CA GLU A 99 -4.32 10.66 6.30
C GLU A 99 -4.72 10.28 4.86
N ILE A 100 -5.27 9.09 4.64
CA ILE A 100 -5.73 8.66 3.31
C ILE A 100 -6.85 9.57 2.80
N CYS A 101 -7.81 9.92 3.67
CA CYS A 101 -8.87 10.87 3.34
C CYS A 101 -8.28 12.22 2.94
N PHE A 102 -7.33 12.74 3.71
CA PHE A 102 -6.62 13.98 3.38
C PHE A 102 -5.90 13.89 2.02
N LEU A 103 -5.20 12.79 1.72
CA LEU A 103 -4.54 12.59 0.44
C LEU A 103 -5.53 12.57 -0.73
N THR A 104 -6.62 11.79 -0.61
CA THR A 104 -7.67 11.68 -1.63
C THR A 104 -8.33 13.01 -1.92
N ALA A 105 -8.59 13.82 -0.88
CA ALA A 105 -9.19 15.14 -1.01
C ALA A 105 -8.20 16.15 -1.63
N SER A 106 -6.94 16.15 -1.18
CA SER A 106 -5.93 17.14 -1.60
C SER A 106 -5.43 16.91 -3.04
N HIS A 107 -5.52 15.68 -3.53
CA HIS A 107 -5.04 15.29 -4.86
C HIS A 107 -6.15 14.75 -5.76
N GLU A 108 -7.41 14.94 -5.35
CA GLU A 108 -8.61 14.68 -6.16
C GLU A 108 -8.69 13.27 -6.74
N PHE A 109 -8.16 12.27 -6.03
CA PHE A 109 -8.22 10.88 -6.45
C PHE A 109 -9.16 10.06 -5.57
N GLN A 110 -9.67 8.96 -6.12
CA GLN A 110 -10.60 8.06 -5.45
C GLN A 110 -9.98 6.69 -5.30
N VAL A 111 -10.16 6.06 -4.14
CA VAL A 111 -9.61 4.72 -3.87
C VAL A 111 -10.71 3.71 -3.60
N LYS A 112 -10.50 2.49 -4.10
CA LYS A 112 -11.30 1.31 -3.77
C LYS A 112 -10.37 0.14 -3.50
N GLU A 113 -10.51 -0.49 -2.35
CA GLU A 113 -9.76 -1.71 -2.08
C GLU A 113 -10.53 -2.94 -2.56
N ARG A 114 -9.80 -3.92 -3.08
CA ARG A 114 -10.31 -5.24 -3.43
C ARG A 114 -9.41 -6.31 -2.84
N HIS A 115 -10.04 -7.31 -2.26
CA HIS A 115 -9.32 -8.49 -1.80
C HIS A 115 -8.75 -9.27 -2.99
N LEU A 116 -7.50 -9.66 -2.88
CA LEU A 116 -6.80 -10.57 -3.79
C LEU A 116 -6.22 -11.71 -2.95
N SER A 117 -6.34 -12.97 -3.36
CA SER A 117 -5.71 -14.07 -2.58
C SER A 117 -4.19 -13.86 -2.50
N GLY A 118 -3.54 -14.31 -1.43
CA GLY A 118 -2.09 -14.18 -1.28
C GLY A 118 -1.30 -14.77 -2.47
N GLU A 119 -1.79 -15.87 -3.05
CA GLU A 119 -1.21 -16.47 -4.27
C GLU A 119 -1.26 -15.53 -5.48
N ALA A 120 -2.36 -14.78 -5.64
CA ALA A 120 -2.49 -13.79 -6.70
C ALA A 120 -1.77 -12.48 -6.36
N ASN A 121 -1.61 -12.16 -5.07
CA ASN A 121 -0.86 -10.99 -4.57
C ASN A 121 0.65 -11.27 -4.43
N ARG A 122 1.16 -12.33 -5.07
CA ARG A 122 2.54 -12.83 -4.90
C ARG A 122 3.61 -11.77 -5.15
N VAL A 123 3.40 -10.85 -6.11
CA VAL A 123 4.35 -9.78 -6.41
C VAL A 123 4.55 -8.87 -5.19
N ALA A 124 3.47 -8.40 -4.58
CA ALA A 124 3.54 -7.59 -3.37
C ALA A 124 4.01 -8.39 -2.15
N ASP A 125 3.64 -9.68 -2.06
CA ASP A 125 4.16 -10.56 -1.00
C ASP A 125 5.69 -10.69 -1.05
N MET A 126 6.28 -10.94 -2.23
CA MET A 126 7.73 -10.97 -2.42
C MET A 126 8.39 -9.66 -2.01
N LEU A 127 7.82 -8.51 -2.38
CA LEU A 127 8.34 -7.19 -1.98
C LEU A 127 8.30 -6.98 -0.47
N SER A 128 7.21 -7.37 0.21
CA SER A 128 7.08 -7.22 1.66
C SER A 128 7.99 -8.16 2.48
N ARG A 129 8.55 -9.18 1.83
CA ARG A 129 9.43 -10.22 2.40
C ARG A 129 10.86 -10.12 1.88
N TRP A 130 11.24 -8.97 1.30
CA TRP A 130 12.51 -8.79 0.61
C TRP A 130 13.73 -9.30 1.39
N ASP A 131 13.79 -8.97 2.69
CA ASP A 131 14.92 -9.31 3.57
C ASP A 131 14.73 -10.64 4.34
N MET A 132 13.67 -11.39 4.08
CA MET A 132 13.42 -12.67 4.78
C MET A 132 14.24 -13.83 4.20
N ASP A 133 14.42 -13.86 2.88
CA ASP A 133 15.17 -14.89 2.17
C ASP A 133 15.74 -14.32 0.87
N PRO A 134 17.07 -14.39 0.63
CA PRO A 134 17.68 -13.95 -0.63
C PRO A 134 17.08 -14.57 -1.90
N GLY A 135 16.47 -15.76 -1.81
CA GLY A 135 15.75 -16.39 -2.90
C GLY A 135 14.52 -15.60 -3.35
N ILE A 136 13.82 -14.95 -2.43
CA ILE A 136 12.61 -14.14 -2.70
C ILE A 136 12.98 -12.92 -3.55
N SER A 137 13.96 -12.13 -3.10
CA SER A 137 14.42 -10.96 -3.85
C SER A 137 15.02 -11.35 -5.19
N THR A 138 15.77 -12.45 -5.26
CA THR A 138 16.29 -12.99 -6.53
C THR A 138 15.18 -13.33 -7.52
N ASP A 139 14.12 -14.00 -7.07
CA ASP A 139 12.99 -14.38 -7.92
C ASP A 139 12.13 -13.17 -8.34
N PHE A 140 11.99 -12.18 -7.46
CA PHE A 140 11.37 -10.91 -7.82
C PHE A 140 12.19 -10.18 -8.89
N LEU A 141 13.50 -10.04 -8.72
CA LEU A 141 14.37 -9.30 -9.66
C LEU A 141 14.37 -9.92 -11.07
N LYS A 142 14.23 -11.24 -11.19
CA LYS A 142 14.02 -11.90 -12.49
C LYS A 142 12.74 -11.40 -13.16
N GLN A 143 11.63 -11.32 -12.41
CA GLN A 143 10.35 -10.82 -12.93
C GLN A 143 10.42 -9.33 -13.25
N ALA A 144 11.04 -8.53 -12.37
CA ALA A 144 11.23 -7.10 -12.59
C ALA A 144 12.01 -6.84 -13.89
N ARG A 145 13.09 -7.61 -14.15
CA ARG A 145 13.87 -7.50 -15.38
C ARG A 145 13.05 -7.84 -16.63
N ILE A 146 12.26 -8.92 -16.59
CA ILE A 146 11.43 -9.35 -17.72
C ILE A 146 10.37 -8.28 -18.04
N ASN A 147 9.76 -7.70 -17.00
CA ASN A 147 8.68 -6.71 -17.15
C ASN A 147 9.20 -5.26 -17.22
N SER A 148 10.52 -5.04 -17.23
CA SER A 148 11.14 -3.71 -17.18
C SER A 148 10.65 -2.85 -16.02
N TRP A 149 10.44 -3.46 -14.85
CA TRP A 149 10.04 -2.74 -13.65
C TRP A 149 11.20 -1.97 -13.02
N THR A 150 10.90 -0.82 -12.44
CA THR A 150 11.90 0.09 -11.86
C THR A 150 11.66 0.25 -10.37
N GLU A 151 12.73 0.15 -9.59
CA GLU A 151 12.69 0.37 -8.14
C GLU A 151 12.56 1.87 -7.80
N ILE A 152 11.92 2.16 -6.67
CA ILE A 152 11.82 3.48 -6.06
C ILE A 152 12.38 3.37 -4.64
N GLU A 153 13.35 4.22 -4.32
CA GLU A 153 13.83 4.41 -2.94
C GLU A 153 12.79 5.18 -2.12
N LEU A 154 12.54 4.72 -0.90
CA LEU A 154 11.62 5.37 0.02
C LEU A 154 12.36 6.27 1.01
N ASP A 155 11.77 7.43 1.26
CA ASP A 155 12.09 8.25 2.42
C ASP A 155 11.25 7.79 3.63
N ASP A 156 11.87 7.68 4.80
CA ASP A 156 11.20 7.34 6.06
C ASP A 156 10.07 8.33 6.40
N ASP A 157 10.15 9.58 5.91
CA ASP A 157 9.11 10.60 6.07
C ASP A 157 7.74 10.16 5.50
N LEU A 158 7.72 9.22 4.55
CA LEU A 158 6.49 8.67 3.99
C LEU A 158 5.68 7.85 5.02
N PHE A 159 6.31 7.38 6.09
CA PHE A 159 5.64 6.64 7.18
C PHE A 159 5.07 7.56 8.27
N HIS A 160 5.37 8.86 8.23
CA HIS A 160 4.78 9.85 9.13
C HIS A 160 3.40 10.30 8.64
N PHE A 161 2.54 10.74 9.56
CA PHE A 161 1.30 11.43 9.20
C PHE A 161 1.60 12.91 8.89
N THR A 162 0.94 13.48 7.90
CA THR A 162 1.11 14.90 7.52
C THR A 162 0.50 15.85 8.57
N SER A 163 -0.39 15.33 9.42
CA SER A 163 -1.05 16.10 10.47
C SER A 163 -1.18 15.29 11.75
N SER A 164 -1.41 15.99 12.88
CA SER A 164 -1.67 15.38 14.19
C SER A 164 -3.11 14.86 14.24
N TRP A 165 -3.30 13.66 13.67
CA TRP A 165 -4.57 12.95 13.63
C TRP A 165 -4.87 12.17 14.89
#